data_AF-A0A1M4N603-F1
#
_entry.id   AF-A0A1M4N603-F1
#
_cell.length_a   1.000
_cell.length_b   1.000
_cell.length_c   1.000
_cell.angle_alpha   90.00
_cell.angle_beta   90.00
_cell.angle_gamma   90.00
#
_symmetry.space_group_name_H-M   'P 1'
#
loop_
_entity.id
_entity.type
_entity.pdbx_description
1 polymer ?
#
loop_
_entity_poly.entity_id
_entity_poly.type
_entity_poly.pdbx_seq_one_letter_code
_entity_poly.pdbx_strand_id
1 'polypeptide(L)'
;MKSFCNEQCKNNYAEFEKSVSRVKKPALISVISMVIMIFLGLILTAIHKELGKVVLIAASAGVFVTLCIFPLANPESVKRFGVKKSVWLVRVYGIFMLLWIFITSFGLI
;
A
#
# COMPACT_ATOMS: atom_id res chain seq x y z
N MET A 1 10.96 -13.23 -24.94
CA MET A 1 9.74 -14.06 -25.06
C MET A 1 9.54 -14.77 -23.73
N LYS A 2 8.41 -14.57 -23.01
CA LYS A 2 8.17 -15.25 -21.73
C LYS A 2 7.71 -16.68 -22.03
N SER A 3 8.55 -17.68 -21.77
CA SER A 3 8.10 -19.08 -21.81
C SER A 3 7.24 -19.32 -20.56
N PHE A 4 5.94 -19.52 -20.77
CA PHE A 4 5.03 -19.92 -19.70
C PHE A 4 5.11 -21.44 -19.55
N CYS A 5 5.15 -21.93 -18.31
CA CYS A 5 5.29 -23.36 -18.01
C CYS A 5 4.09 -24.20 -18.48
N ASN A 6 2.90 -23.60 -18.58
CA ASN A 6 1.66 -24.24 -19.04
C ASN A 6 0.65 -23.14 -19.45
N GLU A 7 -0.34 -23.44 -20.29
CA GLU A 7 -1.45 -22.54 -20.65
C GLU A 7 -2.20 -22.01 -19.42
N GLN A 8 -2.36 -22.84 -18.39
CA GLN A 8 -2.98 -22.43 -17.13
C GLN A 8 -2.18 -21.31 -16.44
N CYS A 9 -0.85 -21.36 -16.54
CA CYS A 9 0.02 -20.33 -15.99
C CYS A 9 -0.04 -19.03 -16.81
N LYS A 10 -0.25 -19.15 -18.12
CA LYS A 10 -0.48 -18.01 -19.04
C LYS A 10 -1.81 -17.32 -18.74
N ASN A 11 -2.88 -18.10 -18.52
CA ASN A 11 -4.20 -17.55 -18.18
C ASN A 11 -4.21 -16.86 -16.82
N ASN A 12 -3.63 -17.48 -15.78
CA ASN A 12 -3.52 -16.85 -14.45
C ASN A 12 -2.72 -15.55 -14.49
N TYR A 13 -1.66 -15.49 -15.31
CA TYR A 13 -0.88 -14.27 -15.48
C TYR A 13 -1.64 -13.20 -16.26
N ALA A 14 -2.36 -13.57 -17.32
CA ALA A 14 -3.18 -12.65 -18.10
C ALA A 14 -4.34 -12.07 -17.27
N GLU A 15 -4.97 -12.88 -16.43
CA GLU A 15 -6.01 -12.45 -15.51
C GLU A 15 -5.46 -11.52 -14.41
N PHE A 16 -4.27 -11.83 -13.88
CA PHE A 16 -3.55 -10.94 -12.97
C PHE A 16 -3.21 -9.61 -13.64
N GLU A 17 -2.70 -9.61 -14.88
CA GLU A 17 -2.35 -8.40 -15.62
C GLU A 17 -3.58 -7.54 -15.96
N LYS A 18 -4.71 -8.18 -16.30
CA LYS A 18 -6.00 -7.51 -16.55
C LYS A 18 -6.61 -6.93 -15.27
N SER A 19 -6.37 -7.57 -14.13
CA SER A 19 -6.78 -7.08 -12.81
C SER A 19 -5.90 -5.92 -12.35
N VAL A 20 -4.58 -6.04 -12.51
CA VAL A 20 -3.62 -4.97 -12.19
C VAL A 20 -3.86 -3.73 -13.04
N SER A 21 -4.08 -3.87 -14.36
CA SER A 21 -4.30 -2.73 -15.24
C SER A 21 -5.57 -1.94 -14.91
N ARG A 22 -6.66 -2.61 -14.52
CA ARG A 22 -7.90 -1.94 -14.09
C ARG A 22 -7.75 -1.21 -12.77
N VAL A 23 -7.02 -1.79 -11.83
CA VAL A 23 -6.95 -1.29 -10.45
C VAL A 23 -5.75 -0.36 -10.21
N LYS A 24 -4.72 -0.40 -11.08
CA LYS A 24 -3.52 0.44 -10.98
C LYS A 24 -3.84 1.93 -10.91
N LYS A 25 -4.72 2.43 -11.78
CA LYS A 25 -5.09 3.86 -11.80
C LYS A 25 -5.80 4.30 -10.50
N PRO A 26 -6.92 3.67 -10.07
CA PRO A 26 -7.61 4.08 -8.85
C PRO A 26 -6.78 3.87 -7.59
N ALA A 27 -6.00 2.78 -7.49
CA ALA A 27 -5.18 2.56 -6.32
C ALA A 27 -3.95 3.50 -6.27
N LEU A 28 -3.37 3.90 -7.41
CA LEU A 28 -2.33 4.92 -7.43
C LEU A 28 -2.87 6.30 -7.02
N ILE A 29 -4.06 6.68 -7.49
CA ILE A 29 -4.77 7.89 -7.04
C ILE A 29 -5.06 7.83 -5.54
N SER A 30 -5.52 6.68 -5.04
CA SER A 30 -5.79 6.45 -3.62
C SER A 30 -4.53 6.63 -2.76
N VAL A 31 -3.39 6.05 -3.17
CA VAL A 31 -2.12 6.21 -2.46
C VAL A 31 -1.67 7.68 -2.46
N ILE A 32 -1.74 8.38 -3.60
CA ILE A 32 -1.36 9.80 -3.68
C ILE A 32 -2.27 10.65 -2.76
N SER A 33 -3.58 10.44 -2.82
CA SER A 33 -4.55 11.13 -1.95
C SER A 33 -4.25 10.91 -0.47
N MET A 34 -3.96 9.66 -0.08
CA MET A 34 -3.60 9.33 1.29
C MET A 34 -2.29 9.98 1.75
N VAL A 35 -1.27 10.06 0.87
CA VAL A 35 -0.02 10.76 1.17
C VAL A 35 -0.29 12.25 1.42
N ILE A 36 -1.12 12.89 0.59
CA ILE A 36 -1.53 14.29 0.80
C ILE A 36 -2.23 14.45 2.15
N MET A 37 -3.13 13.52 2.51
CA MET A 37 -3.80 13.51 3.82
C MET A 37 -2.83 13.36 4.99
N ILE A 38 -1.75 12.59 4.85
CA ILE A 38 -0.70 12.49 5.88
C ILE A 38 0.01 13.84 6.03
N PHE A 39 0.36 14.53 4.95
CA PHE A 39 0.97 15.86 5.01
C PHE A 39 0.03 16.90 5.64
N LEU A 40 -1.26 16.88 5.28
CA LEU A 40 -2.27 17.71 5.94
C LEU A 40 -2.40 17.37 7.44
N GLY A 41 -2.39 16.09 7.80
CA GLY A 41 -2.40 15.63 9.18
C GLY A 41 -1.21 16.15 9.97
N LEU A 42 0.01 16.14 9.40
CA LEU A 42 1.21 16.70 10.03
C LEU A 42 1.07 18.21 10.29
N ILE A 43 0.58 18.97 9.30
CA ILE A 43 0.33 20.42 9.46
C ILE A 43 -0.73 20.69 10.54
N LEU A 44 -1.83 19.93 10.52
CA LEU A 44 -2.88 20.03 11.53
C LEU A 44 -2.40 19.66 12.93
N THR A 45 -1.47 18.72 13.07
CA THR A 45 -0.89 18.34 14.36
C THR A 45 -0.07 19.48 14.97
N ALA A 46 0.54 20.33 14.13
CA ALA A 46 1.26 21.52 14.60
C ALA A 46 0.33 22.62 15.16
N ILE A 47 -0.91 22.70 14.67
CA ILE A 47 -1.88 23.74 15.05
C ILE A 47 -2.83 23.23 16.16
N HIS A 48 -3.36 22.02 16.00
CA HIS A 48 -4.26 21.34 16.93
C HIS A 48 -3.80 19.89 17.14
N LYS A 49 -3.06 19.66 18.25
CA LYS A 49 -2.45 18.37 18.57
C LYS A 49 -3.43 17.18 18.53
N GLU A 50 -4.65 17.32 19.04
CA GLU A 50 -5.63 16.23 19.11
C GLU A 50 -6.21 15.87 17.74
N LEU A 51 -6.67 16.85 16.96
CA LEU A 51 -7.25 16.61 15.63
C LEU A 51 -6.19 16.09 14.64
N GLY A 52 -4.97 16.63 14.70
CA GLY A 52 -3.88 16.18 13.86
C GLY A 52 -3.50 14.72 14.08
N LYS A 53 -3.44 14.26 15.34
CA LYS A 53 -3.20 12.86 15.68
C LYS A 53 -4.25 11.92 15.09
N VAL A 54 -5.53 12.25 15.24
CA VAL A 54 -6.63 11.42 14.69
C VAL A 54 -6.55 11.31 13.18
N VAL A 55 -6.31 12.44 12.48
CA VAL A 55 -6.17 12.46 11.02
C VAL A 55 -4.95 11.67 10.57
N LEU A 56 -3.83 11.76 11.28
CA LEU A 56 -2.59 11.03 10.97
C LEU A 56 -2.79 9.51 11.12
N ILE A 57 -3.44 9.08 12.20
CA ILE A 57 -3.78 7.65 12.45
C ILE A 57 -4.75 7.15 11.38
N ALA A 58 -5.80 7.91 11.06
CA ALA A 58 -6.77 7.53 10.05
C ALA A 58 -6.16 7.41 8.64
N ALA A 59 -5.32 8.37 8.25
CA ALA A 59 -4.65 8.36 6.94
C ALA A 59 -3.64 7.20 6.84
N SER A 60 -2.88 6.95 7.90
CA SER A 60 -1.87 5.89 7.92
C SER A 60 -2.49 4.48 7.98
N ALA A 61 -3.59 4.30 8.71
CA ALA A 61 -4.40 3.08 8.64
C ALA A 61 -5.01 2.89 7.25
N GLY A 62 -5.46 3.96 6.60
CA GLY A 62 -5.97 3.93 5.23
C GLY A 62 -4.93 3.51 4.19
N VAL A 63 -3.67 3.94 4.34
CA VAL A 63 -2.54 3.47 3.52
C VAL A 63 -2.32 1.98 3.74
N PHE A 64 -2.32 1.50 4.99
CA PHE A 64 -2.17 0.09 5.30
C PHE A 64 -3.25 -0.77 4.63
N VAL A 65 -4.52 -0.39 4.78
CA VAL A 65 -5.65 -1.09 4.17
C VAL A 65 -5.52 -1.12 2.64
N THR A 66 -5.15 0.00 2.04
CA THR A 66 -4.94 0.09 0.59
C THR A 66 -3.82 -0.82 0.12
N LEU A 67 -2.69 -0.88 0.85
CA LEU A 67 -1.56 -1.76 0.52
C LEU A 67 -1.87 -3.25 0.75
N CYS A 68 -2.72 -3.59 1.71
CA CYS A 68 -3.14 -4.96 1.98
C CYS A 68 -4.18 -5.47 0.98
N ILE A 69 -5.18 -4.66 0.62
CA ILE A 69 -6.23 -5.01 -0.34
C ILE A 69 -5.67 -4.97 -1.76
N PHE A 70 -4.89 -3.94 -2.06
CA PHE A 70 -4.22 -3.78 -3.34
C PHE A 70 -2.72 -3.83 -3.13
N PRO A 71 -2.14 -5.04 -3.05
CA PRO A 71 -0.70 -5.20 -3.12
C PRO A 71 -0.29 -4.95 -4.58
N LEU A 72 -0.34 -3.67 -4.99
CA LEU A 72 0.24 -3.15 -6.21
C LEU A 72 1.76 -3.25 -6.06
N ALA A 73 2.26 -4.47 -6.01
CA ALA A 73 3.64 -4.74 -6.24
C ALA A 73 3.96 -4.18 -7.63
N ASN A 74 4.86 -3.19 -7.67
CA ASN A 74 5.31 -2.56 -8.89
C ASN A 74 5.58 -3.66 -9.95
N PRO A 75 5.15 -3.52 -11.21
CA PRO A 75 5.33 -4.57 -12.22
C PRO A 75 6.81 -4.96 -12.39
N GLU A 76 7.73 -4.04 -12.09
CA GLU A 76 9.17 -4.30 -11.99
C GLU A 76 9.56 -5.21 -10.81
N SER A 77 8.97 -4.99 -9.64
CA SER A 77 9.16 -5.84 -8.44
C SER A 77 8.58 -7.24 -8.67
N VAL A 78 7.42 -7.34 -9.32
CA VAL A 78 6.82 -8.62 -9.72
C VAL A 78 7.69 -9.35 -10.74
N LYS A 79 8.29 -8.63 -11.70
CA LYS A 79 9.22 -9.21 -12.69
C LYS A 79 10.51 -9.72 -12.05
N ARG A 80 11.04 -9.04 -11.03
CA ARG A 80 12.31 -9.41 -10.37
C ARG A 80 12.17 -10.49 -9.30
N PHE A 81 11.12 -10.44 -8.47
CA PHE A 81 10.98 -11.31 -7.29
C PHE A 81 9.83 -12.33 -7.40
N GLY A 82 8.96 -12.20 -8.41
CA GLY A 82 7.75 -13.00 -8.55
C GLY A 82 6.60 -12.49 -7.70
N VAL A 83 5.36 -12.74 -8.15
CA VAL A 83 4.13 -12.21 -7.53
C VAL A 83 4.03 -12.54 -6.04
N LYS A 84 4.32 -13.79 -5.64
CA LYS A 84 4.20 -14.25 -4.25
C LYS A 84 5.12 -13.50 -3.29
N LYS A 85 6.39 -13.29 -3.64
CA LYS A 85 7.37 -12.61 -2.77
C LYS A 85 7.06 -11.11 -2.66
N SER A 86 6.67 -10.47 -3.76
CA SER A 86 6.36 -9.04 -3.75
C SER A 86 5.10 -8.73 -2.94
N VAL A 87 4.06 -9.57 -3.01
CA VAL A 87 2.86 -9.43 -2.16
C VAL A 87 3.22 -9.63 -0.68
N TRP A 88 4.10 -10.59 -0.38
CA TRP A 88 4.55 -10.82 1.00
C TRP A 88 5.34 -9.63 1.57
N LEU A 89 6.26 -9.05 0.78
CA LEU A 89 7.01 -7.85 1.16
C LEU A 89 6.10 -6.65 1.47
N VAL A 90 5.07 -6.42 0.65
CA VAL A 90 4.10 -5.33 0.87
C VAL A 90 3.34 -5.53 2.18
N ARG A 91 2.95 -6.76 2.51
CA ARG A 91 2.29 -7.07 3.78
C ARG A 91 3.20 -6.84 4.99
N VAL A 92 4.46 -7.28 4.92
CA VAL A 92 5.44 -7.05 5.98
C VAL A 92 5.68 -5.54 6.19
N TYR A 93 5.82 -4.78 5.10
CA TYR A 93 5.97 -3.33 5.15
C TYR A 93 4.75 -2.65 5.80
N GLY A 94 3.55 -3.12 5.48
CA GLY A 94 2.32 -2.66 6.12
C GLY A 94 2.32 -2.90 7.64
N ILE A 95 2.75 -4.08 8.10
CA ILE A 95 2.81 -4.41 9.53
C ILE A 95 3.81 -3.50 10.26
N PHE A 96 4.97 -3.22 9.65
CA PHE A 96 5.94 -2.26 10.20
C PHE A 96 5.35 -0.85 10.30
N MET A 97 4.57 -0.42 9.31
CA MET A 97 3.85 0.86 9.39
C MET A 97 2.82 0.89 10.53
N LEU A 98 2.04 -0.18 10.72
CA LEU A 98 1.11 -0.28 11.85
C LEU A 98 1.83 -0.22 13.20
N LEU A 99 2.94 -0.94 13.36
CA LEU A 99 3.76 -0.88 14.57
C LEU A 99 4.27 0.54 14.83
N TRP A 100 4.75 1.23 13.80
CA TRP A 100 5.19 2.62 13.91
C TRP A 100 4.08 3.56 14.36
N ILE A 101 2.87 3.43 13.80
CA ILE A 101 1.69 4.21 14.19
C ILE A 101 1.31 3.90 15.64
N PHE A 102 1.34 2.63 16.04
CA PHE A 102 1.01 2.22 17.40
C PHE A 102 2.00 2.81 18.41
N ILE A 103 3.30 2.76 18.08
CA ILE A 103 4.37 3.36 18.89
C ILE A 103 4.19 4.88 18.97
N THR A 104 3.94 5.58 17.86
CA THR A 104 3.74 7.04 17.88
C THR A 104 2.42 7.48 18.54
N SER A 105 1.42 6.60 18.61
CA SER A 105 0.12 6.89 19.23
C SER A 105 0.11 6.63 20.75
N PHE A 106 0.76 5.55 21.21
CA PHE A 106 0.83 5.19 22.64
C PHE A 106 2.14 5.62 23.32
N GLY A 107 3.21 5.81 22.56
CA GLY A 107 4.52 6.23 23.01
C GLY A 107 4.84 7.65 22.55
N LEU A 108 4.50 8.61 23.41
CA LEU A 108 5.23 9.88 23.57
C LEU A 108 5.42 10.76 22.31
N ILE A 109 4.46 11.66 22.06
CA ILE A 109 4.62 13.07 21.60
C ILE A 109 3.36 13.86 22.00
#